data_AF-A0A7D4EAM3-F1
#
_entry.id   AF-A0A7D4EAM3-F1
#
_cell.length_a   1.000
_cell.length_b   1.000
_cell.length_c   1.000
_cell.angle_alpha   90.00
_cell.angle_beta   90.00
_cell.angle_gamma   90.00
#
_symmetry.space_group_name_H-M   'P 1'
#
loop_
_entity.id
_entity.type
_entity.pdbx_description
1 polymer ?
#
loop_
_entity_poly.entity_id
_entity_poly.type
_entity_poly.pdbx_seq_one_letter_code
_entity_poly.pdbx_strand_id
1 'polypeptide(L)' 'MEDSPKQEWQAWVALVCKTHGLAVSAETQSAVARTLLRLAAVEAEIAARGDADV' A
#
# COMPACT_ATOMS: atom_id res chain seq x y z
N MET A 1 -1.39 -8.78 15.55
CA MET A 1 -0.77 -9.13 14.24
C MET A 1 -1.29 -8.25 13.09
N GLU A 2 -2.22 -7.32 13.35
CA GLU A 2 -2.93 -6.51 12.34
C GLU A 2 -2.12 -5.33 11.76
N ASP A 3 -1.01 -4.90 12.38
CA ASP A 3 -0.20 -3.79 11.87
C ASP A 3 0.77 -4.17 10.74
N SER A 4 0.96 -5.47 10.46
CA SER A 4 2.00 -5.96 9.55
C SER A 4 1.88 -5.39 8.12
N PRO A 5 0.70 -5.42 7.45
CA PRO A 5 0.58 -4.93 6.07
C PRO A 5 0.75 -3.41 5.98
N LYS A 6 0.30 -2.68 7.01
CA LYS A 6 0.43 -1.23 7.08
C LYS A 6 1.90 -0.82 7.24
N GLN A 7 2.65 -1.51 8.10
CA GLN A 7 4.07 -1.28 8.31
C GLN A 7 4.89 -1.63 7.05
N GLU A 8 4.53 -2.71 6.36
CA GLU A 8 5.14 -3.08 5.08
C GLU A 8 4.96 -2.00 4.01
N TRP A 9 3.74 -1.48 3.82
CA TRP A 9 3.49 -0.40 2.86
C TRP A 9 4.21 0.90 3.23
N GLN A 10 4.29 1.24 4.52
CA GLN A 10 5.05 2.41 4.98
C GLN A 10 6.54 2.26 4.70
N ALA A 11 7.12 1.09 4.99
CA ALA A 11 8.52 0.80 4.71
C ALA A 11 8.81 0.82 3.20
N TRP A 12 7.91 0.27 2.39
CA TRP A 12 8.03 0.27 0.94
C TRP A 12 8.00 1.70 0.37
N VAL A 13 7.04 2.54 0.78
CA VAL A 13 6.96 3.93 0.32
C VAL A 13 8.22 4.71 0.71
N ALA A 14 8.69 4.54 1.95
CA ALA A 14 9.92 5.19 2.42
C ALA A 14 11.15 4.77 1.60
N LEU A 15 11.25 3.47 1.27
CA LEU A 15 12.31 2.93 0.43
C LEU A 15 12.26 3.50 -0.99
N VAL A 16 11.07 3.58 -1.60
CA VAL A 16 10.89 4.15 -2.93
C VAL A 16 11.28 5.63 -2.95
N CYS A 17 10.81 6.42 -1.98
CA CYS A 17 11.19 7.84 -1.88
C CYS A 17 12.71 8.00 -1.75
N LYS A 18 13.36 7.17 -0.92
CA LYS A 18 14.82 7.20 -0.77
C LYS A 18 15.56 6.78 -2.05
N THR A 19 15.12 5.71 -2.69
CA THR A 19 15.77 5.13 -3.89
C THR A 19 15.72 6.08 -5.08
N HIS A 20 14.61 6.82 -5.21
CA HIS A 20 14.40 7.75 -6.32
C HIS A 20 14.73 9.21 -5.95
N GLY A 21 15.28 9.48 -4.76
CA GLY A 21 15.62 10.84 -4.33
C GLY A 21 14.42 11.78 -4.20
N LEU A 22 13.23 11.25 -3.93
CA LEU A 22 12.01 12.03 -3.80
C LEU A 22 11.95 12.69 -2.42
N ALA A 23 12.04 14.02 -2.38
CA ALA A 23 11.91 14.81 -1.16
C ALA A 23 10.44 14.97 -0.76
N VAL A 24 9.83 13.87 -0.29
CA VAL A 24 8.43 13.80 0.14
C VAL A 24 8.36 13.79 1.67
N SER A 25 7.46 14.57 2.27
CA SER A 25 7.30 14.60 3.73
C SER A 25 6.82 13.24 4.28
N ALA A 26 7.13 12.95 5.54
CA ALA A 26 6.70 11.70 6.19
C ALA A 26 5.17 11.57 6.26
N GLU A 27 4.45 12.69 6.35
CA GLU A 27 2.98 12.73 6.31
C GLU A 27 2.46 12.31 4.94
N THR A 28 3.01 12.87 3.86
CA THR A 28 2.64 12.50 2.50
C THR A 28 3.00 11.04 2.21
N GLN A 29 4.17 10.56 2.65
CA GLN A 29 4.53 9.15 2.53
C GLN A 29 3.52 8.24 3.26
N SER A 30 3.07 8.63 4.45
CA SER A 30 2.05 7.89 5.20
C SER A 30 0.68 7.89 4.53
N ALA A 31 0.30 9.02 3.90
CA ALA A 31 -0.94 9.11 3.12
C ALA A 31 -0.88 8.19 1.89
N VAL A 32 0.24 8.18 1.16
CA VAL A 32 0.47 7.28 0.02
C VAL A 32 0.39 5.83 0.45
N ALA A 33 1.09 5.43 1.52
CA ALA A 33 1.06 4.06 2.03
C ALA A 33 -0.37 3.61 2.40
N ARG A 34 -1.16 4.50 3.00
CA ARG A 34 -2.57 4.22 3.34
C ARG A 34 -3.44 4.04 2.11
N THR A 35 -3.23 4.84 1.07
CA THR A 35 -3.96 4.71 -0.20
C THR A 35 -3.61 3.40 -0.89
N LEU A 36 -2.33 3.03 -0.95
CA LEU A 36 -1.89 1.76 -1.53
C LEU A 36 -2.49 0.56 -0.80
N LEU A 37 -2.53 0.60 0.54
CA LEU A 37 -3.17 -0.45 1.34
C LEU A 37 -4.67 -0.60 1.00
N ARG A 38 -5.40 0.50 0.80
CA ARG A 38 -6.81 0.46 0.40
C ARG A 38 -6.98 -0.12 -1.00
N LEU A 39 -6.11 0.24 -1.95
CA LEU A 39 -6.14 -0.30 -3.30
C LEU A 39 -5.87 -1.80 -3.32
N ALA A 40 -4.91 -2.28 -2.53
CA ALA A 40 -4.63 -3.72 -2.39
C ALA A 40 -5.83 -4.50 -1.83
N ALA A 41 -6.59 -3.91 -0.91
CA ALA A 41 -7.83 -4.51 -0.41
C ALA A 41 -8.91 -4.61 -1.51
N VAL A 42 -9.08 -3.53 -2.30
CA VAL A 42 -10.01 -3.53 -3.43
C VAL A 42 -9.61 -4.55 -4.51
N GLU A 43 -8.31 -4.67 -4.81
CA GLU A 43 -7.78 -5.68 -5.73
C GLU A 43 -8.12 -7.10 -5.27
N ALA A 44 -7.93 -7.39 -3.97
CA ALA A 44 -8.29 -8.67 -3.39
C ALA A 44 -9.80 -8.96 -3.47
N GLU A 45 -10.66 -7.95 -3.26
CA GLU A 45 -12.11 -8.08 -3.42
C GLU A 45 -12.52 -8.36 -4.87
N ILE A 46 -11.86 -7.72 -5.84
CA ILE A 46 -12.09 -7.96 -7.27
C ILE A 46 -11.70 -9.40 -7.63
N ALA A 47 -10.51 -9.84 -7.21
CA ALA A 47 -10.01 -11.19 -7.46
C ALA A 47 -10.95 -12.25 -6.86
N ALA A 48 -11.41 -12.04 -5.62
CA ALA A 48 -12.32 -12.96 -4.95
C ALA A 48 -13.70 -13.08 -5.64
N ARG A 49 -14.15 -12.04 -6.36
CA ARG A 49 -15.39 -12.07 -7.14
C ARG A 49 -15.21 -12.68 -8.52
N GLY A 50 -14.03 -12.53 -9.13
CA GLY A 50 -13.71 -13.15 -10.42
C GLY A 50 -13.69 -14.69 -10.38
N ASP A 51 -13.38 -15.27 -9.23
CA ASP A 51 -13.40 -16.73 -9.00
C ASP A 51 -14.80 -17.31 -8.72
N ALA A 52 -15.81 -16.46 -8.47
CA ALA A 52 -17.17 -16.92 -8.12
C ALA A 52 -18.09 -17.13 -9.35
N ASP A 53 -17.62 -16.79 -10.55
CA ASP A 53 -18.37 -16.85 -11.82
C ASP A 53 -17.90 -17.98 -12.77
N VAL A 54 -17.21 -19.01 -12.26
CA VAL A 54 -16.80 -20.22 -13.01
C VAL A 54 -17.45 -21.49 -12.44
#